data_AF-A0A7S2VZ31-F1
#
_entry.id   AF-A0A7S2VZ31-F1
#
_cell.length_a   1.000
_cell.length_b   1.000
_cell.length_c   1.000
_cell.angle_alpha   90.00
_cell.angle_beta   90.00
_cell.angle_gamma   90.00
#
_symmetry.space_group_name_H-M   'P 1'
#
loop_
_entity.id
_entity.type
_entity.pdbx_description
1 polymer ?
#
loop_
_entity_poly.entity_id
_entity_poly.type
_entity_poly.pdbx_seq_one_letter_code
_entity_poly.pdbx_strand_id
1 'polypeptide(L)'
;SRVIRLANEVLLEKVDTDGIGVGENIVLMRWGVVKITSIENGLEGVYVPDGDIKAAKRKLTWMANVENNVQVTLTEFDNLISKGKIEEGESFKDFLNPNTLATSTVTADPSLMTLQQHEIIQLERRGYYRVDQPYMNSDKPLVLYMIPDGKAKAMSGLTGKLAHR
;
A
#
# COMPACT_ATOMS: atom_id res chain seq x y z
N SER A 1 -19.74 -3.71 6.92
CA SER A 1 -19.46 -2.87 5.73
C SER A 1 -18.31 -1.94 6.06
N ARG A 2 -17.37 -1.71 5.15
CA ARG A 2 -16.28 -0.74 5.37
C ARG A 2 -16.78 0.65 4.99
N VAL A 3 -16.70 1.61 5.91
CA VAL A 3 -17.05 3.00 5.63
C VAL A 3 -16.00 3.57 4.66
N ILE A 4 -16.45 4.23 3.60
CA ILE A 4 -15.59 4.94 2.65
C ILE A 4 -15.86 6.42 2.83
N ARG A 5 -14.82 7.19 3.17
CA ARG A 5 -14.92 8.64 3.29
C ARG A 5 -14.64 9.28 1.94
N LEU A 6 -15.55 10.12 1.46
CA LEU A 6 -15.34 10.95 0.28
C LEU A 6 -14.85 12.35 0.71
N ALA A 7 -13.97 12.96 -0.08
CA ALA A 7 -13.46 14.31 0.13
C ALA A 7 -13.05 14.98 -1.19
N ASN A 8 -13.06 16.31 -1.25
CA ASN A 8 -12.68 17.04 -2.48
C ASN A 8 -11.23 16.79 -2.90
N GLU A 9 -10.37 16.38 -1.96
CA GLU A 9 -8.99 16.00 -2.20
C GLU A 9 -8.78 14.54 -1.79
N VAL A 10 -8.04 13.80 -2.62
CA VAL A 10 -7.70 12.40 -2.39
C VAL A 10 -6.22 12.16 -2.63
N LEU A 11 -5.67 11.19 -1.91
CA LEU A 11 -4.31 10.70 -2.08
C LEU A 11 -4.32 9.48 -3.00
N LEU A 12 -3.38 9.48 -3.93
CA LEU A 12 -3.10 8.39 -4.86
C LEU A 12 -1.65 7.96 -4.69
N GLU A 13 -1.37 6.69 -4.95
CA GLU A 13 0.00 6.20 -5.00
C GLU A 13 0.71 6.80 -6.22
N LYS A 14 1.88 7.41 -6.02
CA LYS A 14 2.60 8.11 -7.09
C LYS A 14 2.86 7.22 -8.31
N VAL A 15 3.27 5.96 -8.08
CA VAL A 15 3.55 4.98 -9.14
C VAL A 15 2.34 4.70 -10.04
N ASP A 16 1.13 4.91 -9.51
CA ASP A 16 -0.11 4.71 -10.26
C ASP A 16 -0.53 5.93 -11.08
N THR A 17 0.02 7.09 -10.72
CA THR A 17 -0.25 8.37 -11.40
C THR A 17 0.66 8.62 -12.60
N ASP A 18 1.73 7.84 -12.73
CA ASP A 18 2.70 8.01 -13.81
C ASP A 18 2.04 7.81 -15.19
N GLY A 19 2.23 8.83 -16.04
CA GLY A 19 1.69 8.86 -17.40
C GLY A 19 0.19 9.15 -17.49
N ILE A 20 -0.45 9.64 -16.42
CA ILE A 20 -1.80 10.21 -16.51
C ILE A 20 -1.74 11.55 -17.26
N GLY A 21 -2.64 11.73 -18.22
CA GLY A 21 -2.73 12.96 -19.04
C GLY A 21 -4.03 13.74 -18.85
N VAL A 22 -4.00 15.03 -19.21
CA VAL A 22 -5.21 15.86 -19.29
C VAL A 22 -6.20 15.25 -20.29
N GLY A 23 -7.47 15.19 -19.91
CA GLY A 23 -8.56 14.60 -20.70
C GLY A 23 -8.73 13.09 -20.50
N GLU A 24 -7.82 12.42 -19.78
CA GLU A 24 -7.96 11.00 -19.44
C GLU A 24 -9.08 10.78 -18.42
N ASN A 25 -9.83 9.69 -18.60
CA ASN A 25 -10.79 9.21 -17.61
C ASN A 25 -10.12 8.13 -16.74
N ILE A 26 -10.05 8.39 -15.44
CA ILE A 26 -9.60 7.41 -14.44
C ILE A 26 -10.79 6.94 -13.61
N VAL A 27 -10.69 5.73 -13.05
CA VAL A 27 -11.67 5.23 -12.07
C VAL A 27 -11.04 5.26 -10.70
N LEU A 28 -11.67 5.99 -9.78
CA LEU A 28 -11.45 5.86 -8.35
C LEU A 28 -12.29 4.69 -7.85
N MET A 29 -11.63 3.61 -7.41
CA MET A 29 -12.30 2.37 -7.04
C MET A 29 -13.39 2.61 -5.99
N ARG A 30 -14.60 2.07 -6.23
CA ARG A 30 -15.80 2.23 -5.39
C ARG A 30 -16.34 3.67 -5.28
N TRP A 31 -15.78 4.63 -6.01
CA TRP A 31 -16.30 5.99 -6.12
C TRP A 31 -16.89 6.25 -7.51
N GLY A 32 -16.09 6.13 -8.57
CA GLY A 32 -16.55 6.36 -9.94
C GLY A 32 -15.50 6.96 -10.86
N VAL A 33 -15.95 7.50 -11.99
CA VAL A 33 -15.09 8.05 -13.03
C VAL A 33 -14.78 9.52 -12.75
N VAL A 34 -13.51 9.88 -12.90
CA VAL A 34 -13.02 11.26 -12.83
C VAL A 34 -12.28 11.55 -14.14
N LYS A 35 -12.63 12.67 -14.77
CA LYS A 35 -11.93 13.18 -15.95
C LYS A 35 -10.87 14.17 -15.51
N ILE A 36 -9.62 13.92 -15.87
CA ILE A 36 -8.48 14.78 -15.50
C ILE A 36 -8.53 16.08 -16.29
N THR A 37 -8.42 17.21 -15.59
CA THR A 37 -8.49 18.57 -16.14
C THR A 37 -7.17 19.32 -16.05
N SER A 38 -6.32 19.00 -15.06
CA SER A 38 -4.99 19.61 -14.90
C SER A 38 -3.99 18.60 -14.31
N ILE A 39 -2.71 18.79 -14.63
CA ILE A 39 -1.58 18.03 -14.09
C ILE A 39 -0.44 18.92 -13.57
N GLU A 40 -0.66 20.25 -13.48
CA GLU A 40 0.41 21.21 -13.20
C GLU A 40 0.86 21.21 -11.73
N ASN A 41 -0.11 21.14 -10.79
CA ASN A 41 0.13 21.17 -9.34
C ASN A 41 -0.41 19.92 -8.66
N GLY A 42 -0.23 18.77 -9.31
CA GLY A 42 -0.95 17.53 -8.98
C GLY A 42 -2.11 17.30 -9.95
N LEU A 43 -2.85 16.22 -9.71
CA LEU A 43 -3.98 15.84 -10.56
C LEU A 43 -5.24 16.55 -10.09
N GLU A 44 -5.80 17.38 -10.95
CA GLU A 44 -7.16 17.88 -10.78
C GLU A 44 -8.09 17.17 -11.75
N GLY A 45 -9.33 16.97 -11.33
CA GLY A 45 -10.32 16.36 -12.19
C GLY A 45 -11.74 16.61 -11.74
N VAL A 46 -12.66 16.39 -12.66
CA VAL A 46 -14.10 16.52 -12.43
C VAL A 46 -14.74 15.15 -12.40
N TYR A 47 -15.59 14.92 -11.40
CA TYR A 47 -16.41 13.73 -11.34
C TYR A 47 -17.34 13.68 -12.55
N VAL A 48 -17.44 12.52 -13.19
CA VAL A 48 -18.32 12.29 -14.35
C VAL A 48 -19.45 11.37 -13.89
N PRO A 49 -20.65 11.92 -13.61
CA PRO A 49 -21.84 11.10 -13.35
C PRO A 49 -22.05 10.13 -14.52
N ASP A 50 -22.35 8.87 -14.19
CA ASP A 50 -22.58 7.79 -15.16
C ASP A 50 -21.41 7.51 -16.12
N GLY A 51 -20.19 7.92 -15.76
CA GLY A 51 -19.00 7.64 -16.56
C GLY A 51 -18.75 6.12 -16.72
N ASP A 52 -18.27 5.74 -17.90
CA ASP A 52 -18.03 4.33 -18.22
C ASP A 52 -16.76 3.77 -17.53
N ILE A 53 -16.99 3.04 -16.44
CA ILE A 53 -15.96 2.35 -15.64
C ILE A 53 -15.20 1.28 -16.47
N LYS A 54 -15.83 0.69 -17.49
CA LYS A 54 -15.21 -0.34 -18.33
C LYS A 54 -14.28 0.26 -19.39
N ALA A 55 -14.61 1.45 -19.89
CA ALA A 55 -13.79 2.16 -20.87
C ALA A 55 -12.52 2.76 -20.26
N ALA A 56 -12.51 3.08 -18.96
CA ALA A 56 -11.35 3.63 -18.29
C ALA A 56 -10.19 2.62 -18.21
N LYS A 57 -9.01 3.04 -18.67
CA LYS A 57 -7.80 2.21 -18.68
C LYS A 57 -7.23 2.00 -17.28
N ARG A 58 -7.37 3.01 -16.40
CA ARG A 58 -6.77 3.03 -15.07
C ARG A 58 -7.85 2.95 -13.99
N LYS A 59 -7.68 1.99 -13.09
CA LYS A 59 -8.50 1.78 -11.90
C LYS A 59 -7.62 1.91 -10.68
N LEU A 60 -7.78 3.00 -9.95
CA LEU A 60 -6.86 3.41 -8.90
C LEU A 60 -7.49 3.22 -7.52
N THR A 61 -6.66 2.72 -6.60
CA THR A 61 -6.93 2.78 -5.17
C THR A 61 -6.62 4.19 -4.68
N TRP A 62 -7.43 4.69 -3.77
CA TRP A 62 -7.35 6.07 -3.30
C TRP A 62 -7.76 6.14 -1.83
N MET A 63 -7.43 7.26 -1.20
CA MET A 63 -7.83 7.57 0.17
C MET A 63 -8.17 9.06 0.28
N ALA A 64 -9.20 9.42 1.03
CA ALA A 64 -9.52 10.82 1.26
C ALA A 64 -8.35 11.54 1.95
N ASN A 65 -7.99 12.74 1.47
CA ASN A 65 -7.05 13.59 2.19
C ASN A 65 -7.80 14.36 3.29
N VAL A 66 -7.69 13.89 4.53
CA VAL A 66 -8.36 14.49 5.68
C VAL A 66 -7.39 14.61 6.86
N GLU A 67 -7.61 15.61 7.72
CA GLU A 67 -6.74 15.89 8.86
C GLU A 67 -6.54 14.69 9.81
N ASN A 68 -7.54 13.82 9.91
CA ASN A 68 -7.51 12.66 10.81
C ASN A 68 -6.75 11.45 10.24
N ASN A 69 -6.19 11.55 9.02
CA ASN A 69 -5.37 10.48 8.46
C ASN A 69 -4.20 10.15 9.41
N VAL A 70 -3.91 8.86 9.55
CA VAL A 70 -2.95 8.38 10.57
C VAL A 70 -1.69 7.85 9.93
N GLN A 71 -0.59 7.91 10.68
CA GLN A 71 0.65 7.24 10.31
C GLN A 71 0.62 5.80 10.80
N VAL A 72 0.97 4.87 9.92
CA VAL A 72 1.05 3.44 10.16
C VAL A 72 2.44 2.95 9.79
N THR A 73 3.02 2.08 10.61
CA THR A 73 4.29 1.42 10.29
C THR A 73 3.99 0.09 9.62
N LEU A 74 4.41 -0.05 8.37
CA LEU A 74 4.48 -1.34 7.68
C LEU A 74 5.84 -1.95 7.95
N THR A 75 5.86 -3.22 8.38
CA THR A 75 7.05 -4.01 8.58
C THR A 75 7.06 -5.17 7.61
N GLU A 76 8.16 -5.33 6.92
CA GLU A 76 8.39 -6.41 5.96
C GLU A 76 9.59 -7.23 6.41
N PHE A 77 9.57 -8.51 6.05
CA PHE A 77 10.58 -9.48 6.42
C PHE A 77 11.16 -10.14 5.18
N ASP A 78 12.45 -10.46 5.24
CA ASP A 78 13.17 -11.24 4.23
C ASP A 78 13.71 -12.54 4.83
N ASN A 79 14.21 -13.42 3.99
CA ASN A 79 14.78 -14.69 4.41
C ASN A 79 16.00 -14.48 5.31
N LEU A 80 16.09 -15.26 6.39
CA LEU A 80 17.22 -15.21 7.33
C LEU A 80 18.54 -15.67 6.70
N ILE A 81 18.46 -16.52 5.67
CA ILE A 81 19.59 -17.09 4.94
C ILE A 81 19.52 -16.60 3.50
N SER A 82 20.64 -16.11 2.99
CA SER A 82 20.78 -15.56 1.63
C SER A 82 20.91 -16.62 0.53
N LYS A 83 21.02 -17.89 0.92
CA LYS A 83 21.21 -19.05 0.05
C LYS A 83 20.08 -20.05 0.25
N GLY A 84 19.42 -20.47 -0.84
CA GLY A 84 18.27 -21.38 -0.77
C GLY A 84 18.59 -22.79 -0.25
N LYS A 85 19.85 -23.24 -0.36
CA LYS A 85 20.33 -24.51 0.19
C LYS A 85 21.80 -24.38 0.61
N ILE A 86 22.10 -24.81 1.84
CA ILE A 86 23.47 -24.90 2.36
C ILE A 86 23.98 -26.31 2.06
N GLU A 87 25.16 -26.42 1.47
CA GLU A 87 25.78 -27.70 1.09
C GLU A 87 26.61 -28.28 2.24
N GLU A 88 26.97 -29.56 2.12
CA GLU A 88 27.76 -30.25 3.12
C GLU A 88 29.17 -29.65 3.24
N GLY A 89 29.59 -29.30 4.45
CA GLY A 89 30.86 -28.63 4.72
C GLY A 89 30.78 -27.09 4.77
N GLU A 90 29.64 -26.50 4.41
CA GLU A 90 29.39 -25.06 4.55
C GLU A 90 28.81 -24.70 5.94
N SER A 91 29.20 -23.54 6.48
CA SER A 91 28.62 -23.01 7.71
C SER A 91 27.49 -22.03 7.40
N PHE A 92 26.30 -22.24 7.97
CA PHE A 92 25.15 -21.33 7.77
C PHE A 92 25.44 -19.88 8.15
N LYS A 93 26.39 -19.66 9.08
CA LYS A 93 26.78 -18.33 9.55
C LYS A 93 27.33 -17.46 8.42
N ASP A 94 27.93 -18.09 7.41
CA ASP A 94 28.52 -17.42 6.25
C ASP A 94 27.45 -16.93 5.27
N PHE A 95 26.21 -17.43 5.42
CA PHE A 95 25.08 -17.12 4.55
C PHE A 95 23.96 -16.35 5.26
N LEU A 96 24.21 -15.83 6.47
CA LEU A 96 23.24 -14.98 7.16
C LEU A 96 22.92 -13.75 6.32
N ASN A 97 21.62 -13.47 6.15
CA ASN A 97 21.17 -12.24 5.51
C ASN A 97 21.30 -11.08 6.52
N PRO A 98 22.07 -10.02 6.23
CA PRO A 98 22.17 -8.87 7.12
C PRO A 98 20.90 -7.99 7.12
N ASN A 99 20.02 -8.13 6.11
CA ASN A 99 18.84 -7.30 5.91
C ASN A 99 17.58 -8.18 5.88
N THR A 100 17.10 -8.58 7.06
CA THR A 100 15.94 -9.48 7.21
C THR A 100 14.65 -8.74 7.59
N LEU A 101 14.75 -7.46 7.90
CA LEU A 101 13.64 -6.64 8.37
C LEU A 101 13.79 -5.22 7.85
N ALA A 102 12.70 -4.65 7.35
CA ALA A 102 12.63 -3.23 7.05
C ALA A 102 11.27 -2.68 7.48
N THR A 103 11.25 -1.39 7.81
CA THR A 103 10.03 -0.67 8.19
C THR A 103 9.81 0.53 7.28
N SER A 104 8.55 0.82 6.99
CA SER A 104 8.12 1.97 6.19
C SER A 104 6.93 2.64 6.87
N THR A 105 7.02 3.94 7.07
CA THR A 105 5.90 4.73 7.58
C THR A 105 5.03 5.17 6.41
N VAL A 106 3.71 4.95 6.51
CA VAL A 106 2.73 5.29 5.48
C VAL A 106 1.54 6.03 6.10
N THR A 107 0.97 6.95 5.34
CA THR A 107 -0.32 7.55 5.67
C THR A 107 -1.44 6.55 5.37
N ALA A 108 -2.39 6.40 6.29
CA ALA A 108 -3.50 5.47 6.15
C ALA A 108 -4.82 6.03 6.68
N ASP A 109 -5.90 5.34 6.30
CA ASP A 109 -7.26 5.76 6.62
C ASP A 109 -7.52 5.62 8.13
N PRO A 110 -8.24 6.57 8.75
CA PRO A 110 -8.52 6.55 10.19
C PRO A 110 -9.20 5.25 10.67
N SER A 111 -9.93 4.55 9.79
CA SER A 111 -10.58 3.27 10.12
C SER A 111 -9.61 2.20 10.60
N LEU A 112 -8.33 2.25 10.20
CA LEU A 112 -7.33 1.28 10.64
C LEU A 112 -7.01 1.38 12.14
N MET A 113 -7.34 2.50 12.80
CA MET A 113 -7.16 2.64 14.26
C MET A 113 -8.05 1.70 15.08
N THR A 114 -9.12 1.16 14.48
CA THR A 114 -10.07 0.27 15.16
C THR A 114 -9.59 -1.18 15.25
N LEU A 115 -8.52 -1.51 14.53
CA LEU A 115 -8.01 -2.87 14.41
C LEU A 115 -7.38 -3.35 15.71
N GLN A 116 -7.68 -4.59 16.07
CA GLN A 116 -7.13 -5.28 17.23
C GLN A 116 -5.89 -6.09 16.90
N GLN A 117 -5.13 -6.43 17.92
CA GLN A 117 -3.92 -7.22 17.77
C GLN A 117 -4.24 -8.59 17.17
N HIS A 118 -3.36 -9.08 16.30
CA HIS A 118 -3.50 -10.33 15.55
C HIS A 118 -4.57 -10.33 14.45
N GLU A 119 -5.32 -9.25 14.25
CA GLU A 119 -6.20 -9.14 13.09
C GLU A 119 -5.39 -9.20 11.80
N ILE A 120 -5.96 -9.87 10.79
CA ILE A 120 -5.38 -9.96 9.46
C ILE A 120 -6.20 -9.08 8.53
N ILE A 121 -5.54 -8.13 7.88
CA ILE A 121 -6.14 -7.21 6.93
C ILE A 121 -5.48 -7.33 5.58
N GLN A 122 -6.20 -6.94 4.54
CA GLN A 122 -5.65 -6.74 3.20
C GLN A 122 -5.57 -5.24 2.92
N LEU A 123 -4.37 -4.74 2.67
CA LEU A 123 -4.18 -3.43 2.08
C LEU A 123 -4.21 -3.60 0.56
N GLU A 124 -5.18 -2.95 -0.10
CA GLU A 124 -5.37 -3.08 -1.55
C GLU A 124 -4.06 -2.71 -2.28
N ARG A 125 -3.64 -3.56 -3.21
CA ARG A 125 -2.38 -3.46 -3.98
C ARG A 125 -1.06 -3.55 -3.18
N ARG A 126 -1.11 -3.67 -1.85
CA ARG A 126 0.07 -3.84 -0.99
C ARG A 126 0.22 -5.25 -0.44
N GLY A 127 -0.88 -5.96 -0.19
CA GLY A 127 -0.87 -7.36 0.25
C GLY A 127 -1.60 -7.58 1.57
N TYR A 128 -1.29 -8.70 2.22
CA TYR A 128 -1.86 -9.07 3.52
C TYR A 128 -0.94 -8.67 4.65
N TYR A 129 -1.52 -8.20 5.75
CA TYR A 129 -0.80 -7.75 6.92
C TYR A 129 -1.48 -8.27 8.18
N ARG A 130 -0.68 -8.64 9.18
CA ARG A 130 -1.13 -8.91 10.55
C ARG A 130 -0.90 -7.68 11.40
N VAL A 131 -1.85 -7.32 12.25
CA VAL A 131 -1.67 -6.29 13.27
C VAL A 131 -0.77 -6.83 14.36
N ASP A 132 0.43 -6.29 14.47
CA ASP A 132 1.38 -6.63 15.53
C ASP A 132 1.17 -5.77 16.77
N GLN A 133 0.93 -4.48 16.56
CA GLN A 133 0.59 -3.51 17.60
C GLN A 133 -0.60 -2.66 17.12
N PRO A 134 -1.75 -2.67 17.84
CA PRO A 134 -2.86 -1.76 17.59
C PRO A 134 -2.46 -0.29 17.72
N TYR A 135 -3.21 0.59 17.07
CA TYR A 135 -3.03 2.02 17.28
C TYR A 135 -3.36 2.41 18.73
N MET A 136 -2.47 3.13 19.39
CA MET A 136 -2.70 3.65 20.74
C MET A 136 -2.70 5.18 20.76
N ASN A 137 -1.68 5.81 20.15
CA ASN A 137 -1.54 7.25 20.00
C ASN A 137 -0.47 7.57 18.94
N SER A 138 -0.16 8.85 18.74
CA SER A 138 0.86 9.30 17.78
C SER A 138 2.26 8.72 18.02
N ASP A 139 2.62 8.48 19.28
CA ASP A 139 3.94 7.94 19.67
C ASP A 139 3.99 6.42 19.55
N LYS A 140 2.82 5.78 19.55
CA LYS A 140 2.63 4.33 19.41
C LYS A 140 1.66 4.06 18.26
N PRO A 141 2.11 4.25 17.01
CA PRO A 141 1.29 4.04 15.84
C PRO A 141 0.94 2.55 15.66
N LEU A 142 -0.01 2.30 14.76
CA LEU A 142 -0.34 0.94 14.32
C LEU A 142 0.88 0.33 13.62
N VAL A 143 1.26 -0.89 14.02
CA VAL A 143 2.34 -1.66 13.38
C VAL A 143 1.75 -2.88 12.68
N LEU A 144 2.04 -3.01 11.39
CA LEU A 144 1.51 -4.04 10.52
C LEU A 144 2.64 -4.89 9.96
N TYR A 145 2.61 -6.19 10.24
CA TYR A 145 3.57 -7.16 9.72
C TYR A 145 3.06 -7.76 8.42
N MET A 146 3.82 -7.57 7.35
CA MET A 146 3.50 -8.15 6.05
C MET A 146 3.49 -9.67 6.17
N ILE A 147 2.42 -10.28 5.68
CA ILE A 147 2.30 -11.73 5.56
C ILE A 147 2.85 -12.09 4.18
N PRO A 148 3.95 -12.86 4.09
CA PRO A 148 4.49 -13.30 2.81
C PRO A 148 3.46 -14.13 2.05
N ASP A 149 3.28 -13.84 0.76
CA ASP A 149 2.35 -14.57 -0.10
C ASP A 149 3.02 -15.70 -0.90
N GLY A 150 4.32 -15.95 -0.62
CA GLY A 150 5.14 -16.97 -1.26
C GLY A 150 5.54 -16.64 -2.70
N LYS A 151 5.24 -15.44 -3.21
CA LYS A 151 5.59 -15.04 -4.58
C LYS A 151 6.90 -14.26 -4.58
N ALA A 152 7.81 -14.64 -5.47
CA ALA A 152 9.09 -13.96 -5.68
C ALA A 152 8.97 -12.59 -6.38
N LYS A 153 7.76 -12.22 -6.85
CA LYS A 153 7.49 -10.92 -7.48
C LYS A 153 6.41 -10.20 -6.70
N ALA A 154 6.65 -8.92 -6.42
CA ALA A 154 5.66 -8.05 -5.81
C ALA A 154 4.35 -8.03 -6.64
N MET A 155 3.21 -8.08 -5.95
CA MET A 155 1.88 -8.11 -6.56
C MET A 155 1.49 -6.77 -7.21
N SER A 156 2.26 -5.70 -7.01
CA SER A 156 2.07 -4.41 -7.67
C SER A 156 3.41 -3.72 -7.92
N GLY A 157 3.39 -2.59 -8.65
CA GLY A 157 4.56 -1.72 -8.83
C GLY A 157 5.01 -1.00 -7.56
N LEU A 158 4.34 -1.21 -6.42
CA LEU A 158 4.79 -0.75 -5.12
C LEU A 158 5.88 -1.69 -4.62
N THR A 159 7.12 -1.26 -4.76
CA THR A 159 8.28 -2.03 -4.27
C THR A 159 8.45 -1.84 -2.77
N GLY A 160 8.68 -2.94 -2.05
CA GLY A 160 9.17 -2.92 -0.67
C GLY A 160 10.60 -2.37 -0.59
N LYS A 161 11.11 -2.20 0.63
CA LYS A 161 12.53 -1.86 0.91
C LYS A 161 13.44 -3.10 0.90
N LEU A 162 12.87 -4.29 1.01
CA LEU A 162 13.56 -5.58 0.96
C LEU A 162 13.41 -6.22 -0.42
N ALA A 163 14.38 -7.07 -0.74
CA ALA A 163 14.44 -7.73 -2.03
C ALA A 163 13.61 -9.03 -2.08
N HIS A 164 13.23 -9.59 -0.92
CA HIS A 164 12.44 -10.82 -0.80
C HIS A 164 13.06 -11.96 -1.63
N ARG A 165 14.35 -12.23 -1.37
CA ARG A 165 15.22 -13.07 -2.21
C ARG A 165 15.09 -14.55 -1.89
#